data_AF-A0A6G5NKA0-F1
#
_entry.id   AF-A0A6G5NKA0-F1
#
_cell.length_a   1.000
_cell.length_b   1.000
_cell.length_c   1.000
_cell.angle_alpha   90.00
_cell.angle_beta   90.00
_cell.angle_gamma   90.00
#
_symmetry.space_group_name_H-M   'P 1'
#
loop_
_entity.id
_entity.type
_entity.pdbx_description
1 polymer ?
#
loop_
_entity_poly.entity_id
_entity_poly.type
_entity_poly.pdbx_seq_one_letter_code
_entity_poly.pdbx_strand_id
1 'polypeptide(L)'
;MGDAIVIILIQNVLIFCVIFWLLTWGAEFFYTNKQQATKKQFYECGFKTMSELNIQINFNFFMLAVFLILYDIEFTFLFPILFNYYLFTIVEFSLIFTFLMLIVASLWYDWVHNALSWSIE
;
A
#
# COMPACT_ATOMS: atom_id res chain seq x y z
N MET A 1 15.34 44.22 -5.60
CA MET A 1 14.02 43.95 -6.24
C MET A 1 13.56 42.52 -6.03
N GLY A 2 14.42 41.51 -6.20
CA GLY A 2 14.07 40.10 -5.95
C GLY A 2 13.62 39.82 -4.51
N ASP A 3 14.32 40.34 -3.51
CA ASP A 3 14.00 40.07 -2.09
C ASP A 3 12.61 40.58 -1.68
N ALA A 4 12.20 41.74 -2.20
CA ALA A 4 10.88 42.29 -1.97
C ALA A 4 9.77 41.44 -2.62
N ILE A 5 10.02 40.89 -3.82
CA ILE A 5 9.08 39.99 -4.49
C ILE A 5 8.94 38.69 -3.69
N VAL A 6 10.03 38.14 -3.18
CA VAL A 6 10.02 36.91 -2.36
C VAL A 6 9.23 37.13 -1.07
N ILE A 7 9.40 38.27 -0.39
CA ILE A 7 8.65 38.60 0.83
C ILE A 7 7.15 38.73 0.55
N ILE A 8 6.76 39.36 -0.57
CA ILE A 8 5.36 39.48 -0.98
C ILE A 8 4.74 38.10 -1.27
N LEU A 9 5.47 37.19 -1.93
CA LEU A 9 4.99 35.84 -2.18
C LEU A 9 4.77 35.05 -0.89
N ILE A 10 5.72 35.13 0.07
CA ILE A 10 5.60 34.46 1.37
C ILE A 10 4.37 34.99 2.14
N GLN A 11 4.16 36.32 2.14
CA GLN A 11 3.01 36.92 2.81
C GLN A 11 1.67 36.42 2.22
N ASN A 12 1.56 36.32 0.90
CA ASN A 12 0.34 35.84 0.26
C ASN A 12 0.06 34.35 0.55
N VAL A 13 1.10 33.52 0.60
CA VAL A 13 0.97 32.10 0.98
C VAL A 13 0.47 31.98 2.42
N LEU A 14 1.04 32.75 3.35
CA LEU A 14 0.60 32.74 4.75
C LEU A 14 -0.85 33.18 4.90
N ILE A 15 -1.26 34.24 4.19
CA ILE A 15 -2.65 34.71 4.21
C ILE A 15 -3.59 33.62 3.67
N PHE A 16 -3.22 32.94 2.58
CA PHE A 16 -4.02 31.83 2.04
C PHE A 16 -4.18 30.67 3.03
N CYS A 17 -3.09 30.27 3.71
CA CYS A 17 -3.14 29.23 4.73
C CYS A 17 -4.07 29.60 5.89
N VAL A 18 -4.02 30.84 6.36
CA VAL A 18 -4.89 31.33 7.45
C VAL A 18 -6.35 31.33 7.02
N ILE A 19 -6.64 31.80 5.82
CA ILE A 19 -8.01 31.81 5.27
C ILE A 19 -8.55 30.37 5.14
N PHE A 20 -7.75 29.43 4.61
CA PHE A 20 -8.15 28.03 4.48
C PHE A 20 -8.46 27.39 5.84
N TRP A 21 -7.63 27.67 6.85
CA TRP A 21 -7.84 27.18 8.21
C TRP A 21 -9.12 27.75 8.84
N LEU A 22 -9.37 29.06 8.67
CA LEU A 22 -10.60 29.70 9.15
C LEU A 22 -11.86 29.15 8.44
N LEU A 23 -11.77 28.88 7.14
CA LEU A 23 -12.90 28.31 6.37
C LEU A 23 -13.24 26.89 6.82
N THR A 24 -12.24 26.04 7.05
CA THR A 24 -12.46 24.66 7.52
C THR A 24 -13.04 24.64 8.94
N TRP A 25 -12.49 25.46 9.84
CA TRP A 25 -13.03 25.60 11.20
C TRP A 25 -14.44 26.18 11.22
N GLY A 26 -14.71 27.21 10.40
CA GLY A 26 -16.04 27.77 10.24
C GLY A 26 -17.04 26.76 9.67
N ALA A 27 -16.62 25.94 8.70
CA ALA A 27 -17.45 24.87 8.15
C ALA A 27 -17.83 23.85 9.23
N GLU A 28 -16.90 23.44 10.09
CA GLU A 28 -17.19 22.54 11.21
C GLU A 28 -18.16 23.16 12.23
N PHE A 29 -18.03 24.46 12.52
CA PHE A 29 -18.91 25.18 13.44
C PHE A 29 -20.36 25.27 12.94
N PHE A 30 -20.56 25.56 11.65
CA PHE A 30 -21.91 25.63 11.05
C PHE A 30 -22.53 24.26 10.77
N TYR A 31 -21.74 23.20 10.82
CA TYR A 31 -22.21 21.87 10.46
C TYR A 31 -22.93 21.18 11.63
N THR A 32 -24.27 21.21 11.58
CA THR A 32 -25.15 20.67 12.63
C THR A 32 -24.87 19.20 13.01
N ASN A 33 -24.89 18.93 14.31
CA ASN A 33 -24.53 17.64 14.91
C ASN A 33 -25.34 16.44 14.35
N LYS A 34 -26.60 16.66 13.94
CA LYS A 34 -27.46 15.61 13.37
C LYS A 34 -27.00 15.14 11.99
N GLN A 35 -26.44 16.04 11.16
CA GLN A 35 -25.84 15.69 9.88
C GLN A 35 -24.45 15.07 10.05
N GLN A 36 -23.78 15.26 11.20
CA GLN A 36 -22.52 14.58 11.50
C GLN A 36 -22.75 13.11 11.81
N ALA A 37 -23.75 12.79 12.61
CA ALA A 37 -24.04 11.41 13.01
C ALA A 37 -24.35 10.51 11.81
N THR A 38 -25.17 10.97 10.85
CA THR A 38 -25.53 10.17 9.67
C THR A 38 -24.41 10.07 8.64
N LYS A 39 -23.57 11.10 8.49
CA LYS A 39 -22.38 11.04 7.61
C LYS A 39 -21.25 10.20 8.20
N LYS A 40 -21.18 10.07 9.53
CA LYS A 40 -20.18 9.25 10.22
C LYS A 40 -20.59 7.78 10.34
N GLN A 41 -21.80 7.41 9.89
CA GLN A 41 -22.24 6.02 9.84
C GLN A 41 -21.74 5.34 8.56
N PHE A 42 -21.41 4.04 8.67
CA PHE A 42 -21.10 3.23 7.50
C PHE A 42 -22.32 3.14 6.57
N TYR A 43 -22.06 3.14 5.27
CA TYR A 43 -23.12 2.96 4.28
C TYR A 43 -23.58 1.49 4.28
N GLU A 44 -24.80 1.25 4.76
CA GLU A 44 -25.46 -0.07 4.69
C GLU A 44 -26.75 0.01 3.87
N CYS A 45 -26.69 0.56 2.65
CA CYS A 45 -27.84 0.59 1.73
C CYS A 45 -29.12 1.23 2.33
N GLY A 46 -28.97 2.17 3.26
CA GLY A 46 -30.09 2.86 3.93
C GLY A 46 -30.56 2.24 5.25
N PHE A 47 -29.97 1.11 5.68
CA PHE A 47 -30.22 0.51 6.98
C PHE A 47 -29.32 1.11 8.07
N LYS A 48 -29.73 0.96 9.34
CA LYS A 48 -28.89 1.32 10.49
C LYS A 48 -27.83 0.24 10.68
N THR A 49 -26.59 0.67 10.84
CA THR A 49 -25.43 -0.19 11.06
C THR A 49 -25.69 -1.15 12.24
N MET A 50 -25.61 -2.45 12.00
CA MET A 50 -25.60 -3.45 13.06
C MET A 50 -24.22 -3.38 13.74
N SER A 51 -24.18 -3.32 15.08
CA SER A 51 -22.97 -2.99 15.85
C SER A 51 -21.92 -4.11 15.93
N GLU A 52 -21.98 -5.13 15.08
CA GLU A 52 -21.09 -6.29 15.14
C GLU A 52 -20.69 -6.76 13.73
N LEU A 53 -19.69 -6.08 13.16
CA LEU A 53 -19.00 -6.56 11.95
C LEU A 53 -17.97 -7.61 12.34
N ASN A 54 -18.44 -8.82 12.71
CA ASN A 54 -17.57 -9.99 12.83
C ASN A 54 -17.25 -10.51 11.43
N ILE A 55 -16.32 -9.82 10.75
CA ILE A 55 -15.87 -10.19 9.42
C ILE A 55 -14.95 -11.41 9.54
N GLN A 56 -15.39 -12.54 8.99
CA GLN A 56 -14.55 -13.71 8.82
C GLN A 56 -13.62 -13.46 7.62
N ILE A 57 -12.34 -13.25 7.90
CA ILE A 57 -11.32 -13.11 6.85
C ILE A 57 -10.95 -14.52 6.37
N ASN A 58 -10.97 -14.72 5.06
CA ASN A 58 -10.50 -15.97 4.47
C ASN A 58 -8.97 -16.10 4.62
N PHE A 59 -8.50 -17.25 5.12
CA PHE A 59 -7.07 -17.57 5.26
C PHE A 59 -6.29 -17.48 3.95
N ASN A 60 -6.93 -17.63 2.80
CA ASN A 60 -6.28 -17.52 1.49
C ASN A 60 -5.66 -16.13 1.26
N PHE A 61 -6.29 -15.05 1.77
CA PHE A 61 -5.70 -13.71 1.69
C PHE A 61 -4.43 -13.58 2.54
N PHE A 62 -4.39 -14.23 3.70
CA PHE A 62 -3.22 -14.23 4.56
C PHE A 62 -2.06 -14.99 3.90
N MET A 63 -2.33 -16.16 3.33
CA MET A 63 -1.32 -16.95 2.61
C MET A 63 -0.73 -16.18 1.43
N LEU A 64 -1.57 -15.47 0.67
CA LEU A 64 -1.12 -14.60 -0.43
C LEU A 64 -0.14 -13.52 0.07
N ALA A 65 -0.42 -12.88 1.21
CA ALA A 65 0.46 -11.87 1.79
C ALA A 65 1.82 -12.45 2.21
N VAL A 66 1.83 -13.65 2.80
CA VAL A 66 3.07 -14.33 3.19
C VAL A 66 3.91 -14.69 1.97
N PHE A 67 3.29 -15.22 0.90
CA PHE A 67 4.00 -15.51 -0.35
C PHE A 67 4.55 -14.25 -1.02
N LEU A 68 3.80 -13.16 -1.03
CA LEU A 68 4.28 -11.87 -1.56
C LEU A 68 5.56 -11.43 -0.85
N ILE A 69 5.58 -11.50 0.49
CA ILE A 69 6.74 -11.12 1.29
C ILE A 69 7.93 -12.04 1.01
N LEU A 70 7.71 -13.36 0.92
CA LEU A 70 8.77 -14.33 0.61
C LEU A 70 9.37 -14.08 -0.78
N TYR A 71 8.54 -13.93 -1.82
CA TYR A 71 9.02 -13.69 -3.18
C TYR A 71 9.71 -12.33 -3.33
N ASP A 72 9.26 -11.29 -2.61
CA ASP A 72 9.95 -9.99 -2.59
C ASP A 72 11.35 -10.08 -1.98
N ILE A 73 11.52 -10.89 -0.92
CA ILE A 73 12.84 -11.14 -0.31
C ILE A 73 13.75 -11.92 -1.27
N GLU A 74 13.23 -12.95 -1.94
CA GLU A 74 13.98 -13.71 -2.96
C GLU A 74 14.41 -12.83 -4.13
N PHE A 75 13.54 -11.94 -4.59
CA PHE A 75 13.86 -10.99 -5.67
C PHE A 75 14.92 -9.97 -5.24
N THR A 76 14.92 -9.57 -3.97
CA THR A 76 15.96 -8.68 -3.42
C THR A 76 17.35 -9.32 -3.52
N PHE A 77 17.47 -10.65 -3.36
CA PHE A 77 18.74 -11.35 -3.57
C PHE A 77 19.21 -11.39 -5.03
N LEU A 78 18.30 -11.21 -6.01
CA LEU A 78 18.68 -11.07 -7.42
C LEU A 78 19.24 -9.67 -7.74
N PHE A 79 18.95 -8.66 -6.93
CA PHE A 79 19.34 -7.28 -7.21
C PHE A 79 20.86 -7.07 -7.34
N PRO A 80 21.73 -7.60 -6.46
CA PRO A 80 23.18 -7.45 -6.58
C PRO A 80 23.79 -8.07 -7.84
N ILE A 81 23.16 -9.11 -8.40
CA ILE A 81 23.60 -9.80 -9.62
C ILE A 81 23.45 -8.87 -10.83
N LEU A 82 22.41 -8.03 -10.87
CA LEU A 82 22.16 -7.09 -11.96
C LEU A 82 23.27 -6.04 -12.09
N PHE A 83 23.91 -5.65 -10.99
CA PHE A 83 24.95 -4.63 -11.00
C PHE A 83 26.37 -5.18 -11.20
N ASN A 84 26.61 -6.47 -10.91
CA ASN A 84 27.96 -7.07 -10.92
C ASN A 84 28.13 -8.19 -11.97
N TYR A 85 27.56 -8.04 -13.16
CA TYR A 85 27.56 -9.12 -14.17
C TYR A 85 28.89 -9.36 -14.90
N TYR A 86 29.85 -8.43 -14.82
CA TYR A 86 31.09 -8.49 -15.58
C TYR A 86 32.17 -9.39 -14.97
N LEU A 87 32.02 -9.82 -13.71
CA LEU A 87 33.05 -10.53 -12.95
C LEU A 87 32.67 -11.96 -12.57
N PHE A 88 31.68 -12.57 -13.23
CA PHE A 88 31.26 -13.91 -12.86
C PHE A 88 32.24 -15.00 -13.32
N THR A 89 32.70 -15.79 -12.35
CA THR A 89 33.35 -17.08 -12.59
C THR A 89 32.32 -18.16 -12.92
N ILE A 90 32.77 -19.30 -13.48
CA ILE A 90 31.88 -20.44 -13.80
C ILE A 90 31.13 -20.97 -12.57
N VAL A 91 31.75 -20.86 -11.38
CA VAL A 91 31.17 -21.29 -10.11
C VAL A 91 30.03 -20.36 -9.70
N GLU A 92 30.24 -19.05 -9.74
CA GLU A 92 29.21 -18.05 -9.41
C GLU A 92 28.03 -18.13 -10.37
N PHE A 93 28.30 -18.32 -11.67
CA PHE A 93 27.25 -18.55 -12.66
C PHE A 93 26.41 -19.79 -12.34
N SER A 94 27.06 -20.90 -11.94
CA SER A 94 26.33 -22.12 -11.55
C SER A 94 25.47 -21.94 -10.30
N LEU A 95 25.91 -21.14 -9.33
CA LEU A 95 25.17 -20.81 -8.12
C LEU A 95 23.94 -19.96 -8.42
N ILE A 96 24.09 -18.92 -9.25
CA ILE A 96 22.99 -18.06 -9.70
C ILE A 96 21.96 -18.87 -10.48
N PHE A 97 22.42 -19.74 -11.39
CA PHE A 97 21.54 -20.61 -12.15
C PHE A 97 20.76 -21.58 -11.26
N THR A 98 21.42 -22.17 -10.26
CA THR A 98 20.76 -23.06 -9.29
C THR A 98 19.74 -22.29 -8.45
N PHE A 99 20.06 -21.06 -8.02
CA PHE A 99 19.16 -20.18 -7.29
C PHE A 99 17.90 -19.83 -8.11
N LEU A 100 18.07 -19.48 -9.39
CA LEU A 100 16.94 -19.22 -10.29
C LEU A 100 16.05 -20.46 -10.48
N MET A 101 16.65 -21.65 -10.62
CA MET A 101 15.90 -22.90 -10.71
C MET A 101 15.09 -23.17 -9.43
N LEU A 102 15.62 -22.84 -8.25
CA LEU A 102 14.90 -22.98 -6.99
C LEU A 102 13.69 -22.04 -6.90
N ILE A 103 13.82 -20.78 -7.34
CA ILE A 103 12.69 -19.83 -7.38
C ILE A 103 11.58 -20.36 -8.30
N VAL A 104 11.94 -20.84 -9.49
CA VAL A 104 10.96 -21.40 -10.44
C VAL A 104 10.31 -22.67 -9.86
N ALA A 105 11.09 -23.53 -9.20
CA ALA A 105 10.59 -24.75 -8.57
C ALA A 105 9.64 -24.46 -7.39
N SER A 106 9.92 -23.44 -6.57
CA SER A 106 9.02 -23.04 -5.47
C SER A 106 7.69 -22.53 -6.03
N LEU A 107 7.73 -21.65 -7.04
CA LEU A 107 6.54 -21.13 -7.71
C LEU A 107 5.71 -22.24 -8.35
N TRP A 108 6.38 -23.21 -8.99
CA TRP A 108 5.70 -24.38 -9.54
C TRP A 108 5.02 -25.22 -8.45
N TYR A 109 5.70 -25.44 -7.33
CA TYR A 109 5.15 -26.19 -6.20
C TYR A 109 3.90 -25.51 -5.62
N ASP A 110 3.97 -24.20 -5.41
CA ASP A 110 2.87 -23.41 -4.83
C ASP A 110 1.66 -23.33 -5.78
N TRP A 111 1.92 -23.28 -7.10
CA TRP A 111 0.88 -23.35 -8.12
C TRP A 111 0.13 -24.68 -8.06
N VAL A 112 0.85 -25.81 -8.02
CA VAL A 112 0.25 -27.15 -8.00
C VAL A 112 -0.57 -27.37 -6.73
N HIS A 113 -0.15 -26.81 -5.60
CA HIS A 113 -0.85 -26.93 -4.32
C HIS A 113 -2.06 -25.98 -4.20
N ASN A 114 -2.39 -25.23 -5.26
CA ASN A 114 -3.54 -24.33 -5.27
C ASN A 114 -3.54 -23.33 -4.10
N ALA A 115 -2.36 -23.04 -3.53
CA ALA A 115 -2.22 -22.15 -2.38
C ALA A 115 -2.56 -20.70 -2.75
N LEU A 116 -2.53 -20.37 -4.05
CA LEU A 116 -2.97 -19.09 -4.62
C LEU A 116 -4.39 -19.15 -5.21
N SER A 117 -5.04 -20.32 -5.19
CA SER A 117 -6.36 -20.46 -5.80
C SER A 117 -7.43 -19.80 -4.93
N TRP A 118 -8.27 -19.00 -5.57
CA TRP A 118 -9.45 -18.43 -4.97
C TRP A 118 -10.64 -19.34 -5.28
N SER A 119 -11.05 -20.15 -4.30
CA SER A 119 -12.39 -20.74 -4.34
C SER A 119 -13.39 -19.62 -4.08
N ILE A 120 -14.17 -19.29 -5.09
CA ILE A 120 -15.40 -18.50 -4.93
C ILE A 120 -16.41 -19.50 -4.37
N GLU A 121 -16.38 -19.71 -3.06
CA GLU A 121 -17.48 -20.31 -2.29
C GLU A 121 -18.10 -19.26 -1.38
#